data_AF-A0A940VSM2-F1
#
_entry.id   AF-A0A940VSM2-F1
#
_cell.length_a   1.000
_cell.length_b   1.000
_cell.length_c   1.000
_cell.angle_alpha   90.00
_cell.angle_beta   90.00
_cell.angle_gamma   90.00
#
_symmetry.space_group_name_H-M   'P 1'
#
loop_
_entity.id
_entity.type
_entity.pdbx_description
1 polymer ?
#
loop_
_entity_poly.entity_id
_entity_poly.type
_entity_poly.pdbx_seq_one_letter_code
_entity_poly.pdbx_strand_id
1 'polypeptide(L)'
;MQNAGVWAGVMFLIYASGMFWQALSLKYYTPFGPGPGLFPRWLSGMLIVVSLLFIWQSIKEDVITFRDIFPTNKAFVNVASVWGAAIGFMLILNFVGFITASSLLLFTLFIRGYCWKTSLALAVGTSVFMFLIFNNAFGLPLPVNMWGW
;
A
#
# COMPACT_ATOMS: atom_id res chain seq x y z
N MET A 1 -28.33 4.97 -16.08
CA MET A 1 -26.97 4.38 -16.08
C MET A 1 -26.25 4.93 -14.87
N GLN A 2 -25.94 4.11 -13.86
CA GLN A 2 -25.23 4.58 -12.67
C GLN A 2 -23.77 4.85 -13.03
N ASN A 3 -23.33 6.09 -12.83
CA ASN A 3 -21.95 6.46 -13.08
C ASN A 3 -21.07 5.88 -11.97
N ALA A 4 -20.27 4.87 -12.30
CA ALA A 4 -19.43 4.17 -11.34
C ALA A 4 -18.41 5.11 -10.68
N GLY A 5 -17.98 6.16 -11.39
CA GLY A 5 -17.10 7.20 -10.87
C GLY A 5 -17.72 7.98 -9.71
N VAL A 6 -19.00 8.33 -9.81
CA VAL A 6 -19.72 9.01 -8.71
C VAL A 6 -19.80 8.13 -7.47
N TRP A 7 -20.15 6.84 -7.64
CA TRP A 7 -20.21 5.90 -6.52
C TRP A 7 -18.84 5.68 -5.86
N ALA A 8 -17.78 5.53 -6.64
CA ALA A 8 -16.42 5.42 -6.11
C ALA A 8 -16.02 6.69 -5.34
N GLY A 9 -16.31 7.87 -5.88
CA GLY A 9 -16.08 9.14 -5.21
C GLY A 9 -16.84 9.27 -3.89
N VAL A 10 -18.13 8.87 -3.86
CA VAL A 10 -18.95 8.85 -2.63
C VAL A 10 -18.37 7.89 -1.60
N MET A 11 -17.92 6.69 -2.01
CA MET A 11 -17.28 5.73 -1.11
C MET A 11 -16.00 6.31 -0.49
N PHE A 12 -15.13 6.94 -1.30
CA PHE A 12 -13.93 7.61 -0.79
C PHE A 12 -14.27 8.77 0.14
N LEU A 13 -15.30 9.56 -0.18
CA LEU A 13 -15.75 10.66 0.66
C LEU A 13 -16.25 10.18 2.02
N ILE A 14 -17.04 9.10 2.07
CA ILE A 14 -17.52 8.50 3.33
C ILE A 14 -16.33 7.99 4.15
N TYR A 15 -15.42 7.23 3.53
CA TYR A 15 -14.24 6.69 4.19
C TYR A 15 -13.35 7.81 4.75
N ALA A 16 -13.05 8.83 3.94
CA ALA A 16 -12.23 9.96 4.33
C ALA A 16 -12.89 10.77 5.44
N SER A 17 -14.20 10.99 5.38
CA SER A 17 -14.97 11.69 6.42
C SER A 17 -14.95 10.93 7.74
N GLY A 18 -15.12 9.60 7.70
CA GLY A 18 -15.03 8.75 8.89
C GLY A 18 -13.63 8.79 9.52
N MET A 19 -12.58 8.70 8.69
CA MET A 19 -11.19 8.82 9.15
C MET A 19 -10.87 10.20 9.72
N PHE A 20 -11.37 11.27 9.10
CA PHE A 20 -11.21 12.64 9.59
C PHE A 20 -11.89 12.81 10.94
N TRP A 21 -13.11 12.28 11.10
CA TRP A 21 -13.83 12.30 12.36
C TRP A 21 -13.06 11.59 13.48
N GLN A 22 -12.53 10.39 13.22
CA GLN A 22 -11.67 9.70 14.18
C GLN A 22 -10.38 10.49 14.48
N ALA A 23 -9.78 11.10 13.47
CA ALA A 23 -8.56 11.89 13.62
C ALA A 23 -8.75 13.14 14.51
N LEU A 24 -9.97 13.68 14.63
CA LEU A 24 -10.28 14.78 15.54
C LEU A 24 -10.21 14.37 17.01
N SER A 25 -10.49 13.10 17.33
CA SER A 25 -10.35 12.56 18.69
C SER A 25 -8.89 12.38 19.13
N LEU A 26 -7.95 12.35 18.19
CA LEU A 26 -6.52 12.18 18.46
C LEU A 26 -5.87 13.53 18.75
N LYS A 27 -4.89 13.55 19.68
CA LYS A 27 -4.13 14.77 20.01
C LYS A 27 -3.39 15.30 18.79
N TYR A 28 -3.55 16.59 18.50
CA TYR A 28 -2.89 17.24 17.35
C TYR A 28 -1.40 17.43 17.61
N TYR A 29 -1.07 17.90 18.81
CA TYR A 29 0.28 18.08 19.29
C TYR A 29 0.42 17.46 20.68
N THR A 30 1.63 17.01 20.96
CA THR A 30 2.07 16.54 22.27
C THR A 30 3.27 17.37 22.70
N PRO A 31 3.64 17.34 23.99
CA PRO A 31 4.85 18.02 24.47
C PRO A 31 6.15 17.56 23.77
N PHE A 32 6.13 16.38 23.15
CA PHE A 32 7.27 15.80 22.44
C PHE A 32 7.24 16.04 20.92
N GLY A 33 6.25 16.82 20.42
CA GLY A 33 6.13 17.16 19.00
C GLY A 33 4.76 16.79 18.39
N PRO A 34 4.69 16.61 17.06
CA PRO A 34 3.47 16.27 16.33
C PRO A 34 2.75 15.08 16.96
N GLY A 35 1.48 15.26 17.31
CA GLY A 35 0.68 14.19 17.87
C GLY A 35 0.17 13.22 16.80
N PRO A 36 -0.33 12.05 17.21
CA PRO A 36 -0.84 11.04 16.28
C PRO A 36 -2.04 11.53 15.46
N GLY A 37 -2.70 12.62 15.87
CA GLY A 37 -3.81 13.22 15.13
C GLY A 37 -3.40 14.18 14.02
N LEU A 38 -2.14 14.63 13.95
CA LEU A 38 -1.70 15.60 12.96
C LEU A 38 -1.75 15.01 11.55
N PHE A 39 -1.07 13.89 11.32
CA PHE A 39 -0.98 13.28 10.00
C PHE A 39 -2.34 12.77 9.49
N PRO A 40 -3.16 12.03 10.27
CA PRO A 40 -4.44 11.55 9.81
C PRO A 40 -5.42 12.68 9.45
N ARG A 41 -5.41 13.81 10.17
CA ARG A 41 -6.29 14.95 9.86
C ARG A 41 -5.99 15.58 8.51
N TRP A 42 -4.72 15.85 8.23
CA TRP A 42 -4.33 16.44 6.95
C TRP A 42 -4.58 15.49 5.80
N LEU A 43 -4.23 14.21 5.97
CA LEU A 43 -4.37 13.20 4.93
C LEU A 43 -5.84 12.93 4.58
N SER A 44 -6.70 12.76 5.59
CA SER A 44 -8.14 12.60 5.38
C SER A 44 -8.82 13.88 4.89
N GLY A 45 -8.40 15.06 5.37
CA GLY A 45 -8.90 16.35 4.87
C GLY A 45 -8.60 16.58 3.39
N MET A 46 -7.37 16.32 2.95
CA MET A 46 -7.00 16.36 1.53
C MET A 46 -7.79 15.34 0.72
N LEU A 47 -7.97 14.12 1.24
CA LEU A 47 -8.73 13.09 0.55
C LEU A 47 -10.22 13.46 0.39
N ILE A 48 -10.82 14.14 1.37
CA ILE A 48 -12.18 14.72 1.25
C ILE A 48 -12.23 15.68 0.07
N VAL A 49 -11.29 16.63 -0.01
CA VAL A 49 -11.23 17.63 -1.10
C VAL A 49 -11.09 16.95 -2.45
N VAL A 50 -10.14 16.02 -2.60
CA VAL A 50 -9.93 15.29 -3.85
C VAL A 50 -11.16 14.46 -4.22
N SER A 51 -11.83 13.82 -3.25
CA SER A 51 -13.06 13.05 -3.49
C SER A 51 -14.19 13.94 -3.99
N LEU A 52 -14.36 15.14 -3.44
CA LEU A 52 -15.36 16.11 -3.90
C LEU A 52 -15.06 16.59 -5.32
N LEU A 53 -13.80 16.91 -5.63
CA LEU A 53 -13.38 17.27 -6.99
C LEU A 53 -13.63 16.12 -7.98
N PHE A 54 -13.34 14.89 -7.57
CA PHE A 54 -13.55 13.70 -8.40
C PHE A 54 -15.04 13.42 -8.65
N ILE A 55 -15.90 13.60 -7.64
CA ILE A 55 -17.36 13.51 -7.79
C ILE A 55 -17.85 14.59 -8.75
N TRP A 56 -17.40 15.84 -8.58
CA TRP A 56 -17.76 16.93 -9.48
C TRP A 56 -17.38 16.57 -10.92
N GLN A 57 -16.13 16.20 -11.16
CA GLN A 57 -15.66 15.83 -12.49
C GLN A 57 -16.48 14.67 -13.07
N SER A 58 -16.74 13.63 -12.28
CA SER A 58 -17.55 12.48 -12.70
C SER A 58 -18.97 12.88 -13.09
N ILE A 59 -19.59 13.84 -12.40
CA ILE A 59 -20.93 14.35 -12.76
C ILE A 59 -20.89 15.14 -14.08
N LYS A 60 -19.77 15.82 -14.38
CA LYS A 60 -19.67 16.80 -15.46
C LYS A 60 -19.16 16.23 -16.79
N GLU A 61 -18.25 15.25 -16.74
CA GLU A 61 -17.48 14.84 -17.93
C GLU A 61 -17.74 13.41 -18.43
N ASP A 62 -18.01 12.39 -17.60
CA ASP A 62 -18.02 10.99 -18.08
C ASP A 62 -18.96 10.04 -17.36
N VAL A 63 -19.75 9.24 -18.11
CA VAL A 63 -20.44 8.05 -17.60
C VAL A 63 -19.46 6.87 -17.65
N ILE A 64 -18.67 6.71 -16.60
CA ILE A 64 -17.77 5.55 -16.48
C ILE A 64 -18.63 4.31 -16.22
N THR A 65 -18.62 3.37 -17.15
CA THR A 65 -19.34 2.10 -17.00
C THR A 65 -18.42 1.10 -16.29
N PHE A 66 -18.97 0.31 -15.35
CA PHE A 66 -18.21 -0.72 -14.61
C PHE A 66 -17.42 -1.70 -15.49
N ARG A 67 -17.87 -1.92 -16.74
CA ARG A 67 -17.18 -2.77 -17.73
C ARG A 67 -15.82 -2.22 -18.16
N ASP A 68 -15.64 -0.90 -18.16
CA ASP A 68 -14.39 -0.25 -18.58
C ASP A 68 -13.37 -0.16 -17.45
N ILE A 69 -13.80 -0.39 -16.20
CA ILE A 69 -12.95 -0.33 -15.00
C ILE A 69 -12.13 -1.61 -14.85
N PHE A 70 -12.68 -2.76 -15.26
CA PHE A 70 -12.00 -4.03 -15.06
C PHE A 70 -10.87 -4.21 -16.08
N PRO A 71 -9.61 -4.40 -15.62
CA PRO A 71 -8.49 -4.59 -16.53
C PRO A 71 -8.65 -5.88 -17.35
N THR A 72 -8.26 -5.84 -18.63
CA THR A 72 -8.11 -7.04 -19.47
C THR A 72 -7.33 -8.16 -18.76
N ASN A 73 -7.62 -9.42 -19.08
CA ASN A 73 -7.11 -10.63 -18.40
C ASN A 73 -5.63 -10.58 -17.95
N LYS A 74 -4.71 -10.07 -18.80
CA LYS A 74 -3.27 -9.97 -18.44
C LYS A 74 -2.99 -8.94 -17.34
N ALA A 75 -3.67 -7.78 -17.38
CA ALA A 75 -3.53 -6.75 -16.38
C ALA A 75 -4.20 -7.17 -15.05
N PHE A 76 -5.31 -7.92 -15.11
CA PHE A 76 -5.91 -8.51 -13.91
C PHE A 76 -4.95 -9.48 -13.21
N VAL A 77 -4.31 -10.40 -13.94
CA VAL A 77 -3.32 -11.33 -13.37
C VAL A 77 -2.15 -10.57 -12.74
N ASN A 78 -1.68 -9.50 -13.38
CA ASN A 78 -0.62 -8.67 -12.83
C ASN A 78 -1.01 -8.04 -11.49
N VAL A 79 -2.20 -7.42 -11.40
CA VAL A 79 -2.71 -6.81 -10.17
C VAL A 79 -2.92 -7.88 -9.11
N ALA A 80 -3.58 -8.98 -9.45
CA ALA A 80 -3.86 -10.08 -8.54
C ALA A 80 -2.58 -10.72 -7.97
N SER A 81 -1.52 -10.87 -8.77
CA SER A 81 -0.26 -11.43 -8.27
C SER A 81 0.52 -10.45 -7.39
N VAL A 82 0.37 -9.13 -7.53
CA VAL A 82 0.95 -8.17 -6.56
C VAL A 82 0.29 -8.35 -5.20
N TRP A 83 -1.04 -8.40 -5.18
CA TRP A 83 -1.81 -8.66 -3.96
C TRP A 83 -1.48 -10.03 -3.37
N GLY A 84 -1.42 -11.07 -4.20
CA GLY A 84 -1.07 -12.43 -3.79
C GLY A 84 0.35 -12.51 -3.20
N ALA A 85 1.32 -11.80 -3.78
CA ALA A 85 2.67 -11.74 -3.24
C ALA A 85 2.73 -10.99 -1.91
N ALA A 86 1.99 -9.89 -1.76
CA ALA A 86 1.92 -9.13 -0.52
C ALA A 86 1.26 -9.93 0.62
N ILE A 87 0.16 -10.63 0.33
CA ILE A 87 -0.50 -11.53 1.29
C ILE A 87 0.44 -12.70 1.62
N GLY A 88 1.07 -13.30 0.61
CA GLY A 88 2.04 -14.37 0.78
C GLY A 88 3.19 -13.95 1.71
N PHE A 89 3.75 -12.75 1.51
CA PHE A 89 4.75 -12.17 2.39
C PHE A 89 4.27 -12.10 3.84
N MET A 90 3.09 -11.52 4.10
CA MET A 90 2.55 -11.41 5.46
C MET A 90 2.38 -12.77 6.14
N LEU A 91 1.96 -13.79 5.38
CA LEU A 91 1.75 -15.14 5.90
C LEU A 91 3.05 -15.86 6.21
N ILE A 92 4.08 -15.74 5.35
CA ILE A 92 5.34 -16.49 5.51
C ILE A 92 6.39 -15.75 6.35
N LEU A 93 6.24 -14.43 6.56
CA LEU A 93 7.22 -13.58 7.25
C LEU A 93 7.65 -14.15 8.60
N ASN A 94 6.68 -14.54 9.43
CA ASN A 94 6.95 -15.06 10.77
C ASN A 94 7.53 -16.49 10.78
N PHE A 95 7.50 -17.20 9.66
CA PHE A 95 8.03 -18.57 9.55
C PHE A 95 9.43 -18.61 8.94
N VAL A 96 9.68 -17.80 7.91
CA VAL A 96 10.89 -17.89 7.07
C VAL A 96 11.84 -16.69 7.26
N GLY A 97 11.43 -15.72 8.07
CA GLY A 97 12.22 -14.52 8.37
C GLY A 97 12.11 -13.45 7.28
N PHE A 98 12.52 -12.22 7.65
CA PHE A 98 12.38 -11.04 6.82
C PHE A 98 13.12 -11.17 5.49
N ILE A 99 14.39 -11.62 5.49
CA ILE A 99 15.21 -11.66 4.27
C ILE A 99 14.57 -12.56 3.22
N THR A 100 14.15 -13.77 3.61
CA THR A 100 13.57 -14.74 2.66
C THR A 100 12.20 -14.28 2.17
N ALA A 101 11.34 -13.83 3.10
CA ALA A 101 9.99 -13.39 2.75
C ALA A 101 10.02 -12.17 1.81
N SER A 102 10.84 -11.16 2.13
CA SER A 102 10.97 -9.95 1.31
C SER A 102 11.67 -10.24 -0.03
N SER A 103 12.64 -11.16 -0.07
CA SER A 103 13.26 -11.58 -1.34
C SER A 103 12.24 -12.26 -2.25
N LEU A 104 11.36 -13.10 -1.71
CA LEU A 104 10.32 -13.76 -2.50
C LEU A 104 9.30 -12.75 -3.03
N LEU A 105 8.86 -11.82 -2.18
CA LEU A 105 8.02 -10.70 -2.58
C LEU A 105 8.66 -9.90 -3.72
N LEU A 106 9.87 -9.38 -3.52
CA LEU A 106 10.57 -8.54 -4.49
C LEU A 106 10.88 -9.31 -5.79
N PHE A 107 11.23 -10.58 -5.69
CA PHE A 107 11.46 -11.42 -6.86
C PHE A 107 10.20 -11.54 -7.73
N THR A 108 9.03 -11.80 -7.12
CA THR A 108 7.76 -11.89 -7.87
C THR A 108 7.38 -10.58 -8.56
N LEU A 109 7.82 -9.43 -8.03
CA LEU A 109 7.63 -8.12 -8.64
C LEU A 109 8.64 -7.87 -9.77
N PHE A 110 9.92 -8.13 -9.52
CA PHE A 110 11.01 -7.82 -10.45
C PHE A 110 11.13 -8.79 -11.62
N ILE A 111 10.66 -10.03 -11.51
CA ILE A 111 10.69 -11.01 -12.61
C ILE A 111 9.88 -10.57 -13.84
N ARG A 112 8.97 -9.60 -13.66
CA ARG A 112 8.13 -9.05 -14.72
C ARG A 112 8.84 -8.00 -15.58
N GLY A 113 9.89 -7.37 -15.06
CA GLY A 113 10.61 -6.27 -15.72
C GLY A 113 12.08 -6.58 -16.01
N TYR A 114 12.66 -7.59 -15.38
CA TYR A 114 14.08 -7.93 -15.49
C TYR A 114 14.30 -9.43 -15.76
N CYS A 115 15.49 -9.78 -16.24
CA CYS A 115 15.89 -11.19 -16.37
C CYS A 115 15.97 -11.87 -14.99
N TRP A 116 15.64 -13.17 -14.93
CA TRP A 116 15.54 -13.91 -13.67
C TRP A 116 16.77 -13.80 -12.76
N LYS A 117 17.98 -13.78 -13.33
CA LYS A 117 19.23 -13.59 -12.58
C LYS A 117 19.29 -12.22 -11.92
N THR A 118 18.96 -11.17 -12.67
CA THR A 118 18.94 -9.78 -12.18
C THR A 118 17.83 -9.58 -11.16
N SER A 119 16.64 -10.14 -11.41
CA SER A 119 15.51 -10.07 -10.46
C SER A 119 15.86 -10.72 -9.13
N LEU A 120 16.51 -11.90 -9.15
CA LEU A 120 16.93 -12.59 -7.94
C LEU A 120 18.03 -11.81 -7.20
N ALA A 121 19.04 -11.34 -7.92
CA ALA A 121 20.13 -10.56 -7.33
C ALA A 121 19.61 -9.26 -6.69
N LEU A 122 18.72 -8.53 -7.37
CA LEU A 122 18.11 -7.31 -6.83
C LEU A 122 17.21 -7.62 -5.64
N ALA A 123 16.39 -8.67 -5.70
CA ALA A 123 15.48 -9.02 -4.63
C ALA A 123 16.23 -9.42 -3.35
N VAL A 124 17.23 -10.30 -3.47
CA VAL A 124 18.05 -10.72 -2.32
C VAL A 124 18.90 -9.57 -1.81
N GLY A 125 19.59 -8.86 -2.71
CA GLY A 125 20.45 -7.73 -2.35
C GLY A 125 19.69 -6.62 -1.62
N THR A 126 18.50 -6.25 -2.13
CA THR A 126 17.66 -5.22 -1.49
C THR A 126 17.16 -5.68 -0.12
N SER A 127 16.73 -6.94 -0.01
CA SER A 127 16.23 -7.52 1.25
C SER A 127 17.31 -7.55 2.33
N VAL A 128 18.51 -8.02 1.99
CA VAL A 128 19.66 -8.05 2.90
C VAL A 128 20.07 -6.64 3.29
N PHE A 129 20.15 -5.72 2.32
CA PHE A 129 20.50 -4.32 2.59
C PHE A 129 19.51 -3.66 3.54
N MET A 130 18.20 -3.86 3.33
CA MET A 130 17.16 -3.36 4.23
C MET A 130 17.27 -3.98 5.62
N PHE A 131 17.48 -5.29 5.71
CA PHE A 131 17.68 -5.97 6.99
C PHE A 131 18.84 -5.36 7.77
N LEU A 132 20.00 -5.15 7.13
CA LEU A 132 21.17 -4.54 7.76
C LEU A 132 20.91 -3.12 8.23
N ILE A 133 20.22 -2.30 7.43
CA ILE A 133 19.84 -0.93 7.84
C ILE A 133 18.94 -0.97 9.08
N PHE A 134 17.86 -1.74 9.04
CA PHE A 134 16.89 -1.76 10.14
C PHE A 134 17.48 -2.37 11.41
N ASN A 135 18.24 -3.46 11.28
CA ASN A 135 18.85 -4.12 12.42
C ASN A 135 19.99 -3.30 13.03
N ASN A 136 20.90 -2.76 12.21
CA ASN A 136 22.13 -2.13 12.73
C ASN A 136 21.99 -0.61 12.92
N ALA A 137 21.34 0.09 11.98
CA ALA A 137 21.22 1.55 12.06
C ALA A 137 20.04 1.99 12.94
N PHE A 138 18.93 1.25 12.89
CA PHE A 138 17.71 1.60 13.64
C PHE A 138 17.48 0.74 14.89
N GLY A 139 18.20 -0.38 15.05
CA GLY A 139 18.02 -1.29 16.19
C GLY A 139 16.62 -1.93 16.25
N LEU A 140 15.92 -1.99 15.12
CA LEU A 140 14.55 -2.52 15.04
C LEU A 140 14.60 -4.04 14.86
N PRO A 141 14.04 -4.83 15.79
CA PRO A 141 14.03 -6.28 15.68
C PRO A 141 13.06 -6.70 14.57
N LEU A 142 13.60 -7.20 13.46
CA LEU A 142 12.81 -7.79 12.40
C LEU A 142 12.60 -9.29 12.65
N PRO A 143 11.48 -9.89 12.19
CA PRO A 143 11.27 -11.33 12.28
C PRO A 143 12.41 -12.08 11.59
N VAL A 144 13.09 -12.92 12.33
CA VAL A 144 14.18 -13.77 11.85
C VAL A 144 13.72 -15.23 11.80
N ASN A 145 14.31 -16.03 10.90
CA ASN A 145 14.05 -17.46 10.91
C ASN A 145 14.82 -18.15 12.05
N MET A 146 14.71 -19.48 12.12
CA MET A 146 15.39 -20.33 13.11
C MET A 146 16.92 -20.14 13.18
N TRP A 147 17.52 -19.52 12.16
CA TRP A 147 18.96 -19.32 12.02
C TRP A 147 19.40 -17.90 12.40
N GLY A 148 18.47 -17.02 12.82
CA GLY A 148 18.79 -15.69 13.35
C GLY A 148 18.90 -14.57 12.29
N TRP A 149 18.41 -14.80 11.07
CA TRP A 149 18.36 -13.83 9.96
C TRP A 149 17.09 -13.98 9.12
#